data_AF-A0A3B9SP15-F1
#
_entry.id   AF-A0A3B9SP15-F1
#
_cell.length_a   1.000
_cell.length_b   1.000
_cell.length_c   1.000
_cell.angle_alpha   90.00
_cell.angle_beta   90.00
_cell.angle_gamma   90.00
#
_symmetry.space_group_name_H-M   'P 1'
#
loop_
_entity.id
_entity.type
_entity.pdbx_description
1 polymer ?
#
loop_
_entity_poly.entity_id
_entity_poly.type
_entity_poly.pdbx_seq_one_letter_code
_entity_poly.pdbx_strand_id
1 'polypeptide(L)' 'DFGDAEAAPLLCAGIIGYRALRLSGIEPGGRLGLYGFGASAHLAIQVALYWGCQVYVFSRGEEHRRLARDLGAAWTGRA' A
#
# COMPACT_ATOMS: atom_id res chain seq x y z
N ASP A 1 -6.59 17.86 12.95
CA ASP A 1 -7.78 16.99 12.96
C ASP A 1 -8.03 16.40 11.59
N PHE A 2 -8.49 15.16 11.56
CA PHE A 2 -9.00 14.48 10.36
C PHE A 2 -10.52 14.65 10.34
N GLY A 3 -11.09 15.15 9.25
CA GLY A 3 -12.53 15.18 9.05
C GLY A 3 -13.10 13.81 8.71
N ASP A 4 -14.42 13.66 8.82
CA ASP A 4 -15.10 12.37 8.57
C ASP A 4 -14.79 11.79 7.18
N ALA A 5 -14.73 12.65 6.15
CA ALA A 5 -14.44 12.23 4.78
C ALA A 5 -13.02 11.67 4.61
N GLU A 6 -12.07 12.17 5.39
CA GLU A 6 -10.66 11.75 5.38
C GLU A 6 -10.46 10.50 6.25
N ALA A 7 -11.24 10.36 7.32
CA ALA A 7 -11.22 9.21 8.21
C ALA A 7 -11.94 7.98 7.63
N ALA A 8 -13.04 8.16 6.87
CA ALA A 8 -13.85 7.07 6.35
C ALA A 8 -13.06 6.01 5.55
N PRO A 9 -12.12 6.37 4.65
CA PRO A 9 -11.29 5.38 3.94
C PRO A 9 -10.45 4.49 4.87
N LEU A 10 -10.03 5.01 6.02
CA LEU A 10 -9.23 4.25 6.99
C LEU A 10 -10.04 3.11 7.62
N LEU A 11 -11.35 3.29 7.76
CA LEU A 11 -12.25 2.31 8.42
C LEU A 11 -12.74 1.18 7.51
N CYS A 12 -12.48 1.25 6.20
CA CYS A 12 -12.82 0.19 5.25
C CYS A 12 -11.58 -0.29 4.49
N ALA A 13 -11.08 0.51 3.55
CA ALA A 13 -9.91 0.13 2.76
C ALA A 13 -8.65 0.05 3.65
N GLY A 14 -8.50 0.97 4.60
CA GLY A 14 -7.36 1.04 5.50
C GLY A 14 -7.27 -0.15 6.44
N ILE A 15 -8.35 -0.48 7.16
CA ILE A 15 -8.36 -1.62 8.09
C ILE A 15 -8.13 -2.94 7.37
N ILE A 16 -8.67 -3.12 6.16
CA ILE A 16 -8.43 -4.31 5.32
C ILE A 16 -6.95 -4.37 4.90
N GLY A 17 -6.39 -3.26 4.41
CA GLY A 17 -4.98 -3.20 4.00
C GLY A 17 -4.02 -3.44 5.17
N TYR A 18 -4.29 -2.85 6.32
CA TYR A 18 -3.50 -3.04 7.54
C TYR A 18 -3.58 -4.48 8.04
N ARG A 19 -4.76 -5.10 8.06
CA ARG A 19 -4.91 -6.51 8.41
C ARG A 19 -4.11 -7.41 7.47
N ALA A 20 -4.15 -7.15 6.16
CA ALA A 20 -3.37 -7.91 5.18
C ALA A 20 -1.86 -7.79 5.40
N LEU A 21 -1.35 -6.57 5.68
CA LEU A 21 0.05 -6.34 6.06
C LEU A 21 0.45 -7.14 7.30
N ARG A 22 -0.38 -7.13 8.35
CA ARG A 22 -0.08 -7.88 9.57
C ARG A 22 -0.07 -9.39 9.33
N LEU A 23 -0.99 -9.89 8.51
CA LEU A 23 -1.07 -11.30 8.15
C LEU A 23 0.06 -11.76 7.24
N SER A 24 0.67 -10.86 6.46
CA SER A 24 1.81 -11.22 5.62
C SER A 24 3.07 -11.53 6.43
N GLY A 25 3.07 -11.22 7.74
CA GLY A 25 4.23 -11.41 8.62
C GLY A 25 5.41 -10.52 8.25
N ILE A 26 5.18 -9.41 7.54
CA ILE A 26 6.25 -8.51 7.15
C ILE A 26 6.84 -7.83 8.40
N GLU A 27 8.16 -7.90 8.53
CA GLU A 27 8.89 -7.19 9.57
C GLU A 27 9.39 -5.82 9.05
N PRO A 28 9.59 -4.83 9.95
CA PRO A 28 10.19 -3.55 9.58
C PRO A 28 11.52 -3.73 8.83
N GLY A 29 11.73 -2.92 7.78
CA GLY A 29 12.89 -3.06 6.88
C GLY A 29 12.80 -4.19 5.86
N GLY A 30 11.74 -5.01 5.90
CA GLY A 30 11.55 -6.14 5.00
C GLY A 30 11.22 -5.74 3.55
N ARG A 31 11.14 -6.73 2.66
CA ARG A 31 10.69 -6.56 1.27
C ARG A 31 9.25 -7.00 1.13
N LEU A 32 8.39 -6.08 0.68
CA LEU A 32 6.94 -6.31 0.56
C LEU A 32 6.51 -6.26 -0.90
N GLY A 33 5.79 -7.29 -1.36
CA GLY A 33 5.10 -7.29 -2.64
C GLY A 33 3.61 -6.97 -2.47
N LEU A 34 3.08 -6.05 -3.28
CA LEU A 34 1.64 -5.77 -3.39
C LEU A 34 1.15 -6.16 -4.79
N TYR A 35 0.22 -7.12 -4.85
CA TYR A 35 -0.40 -7.57 -6.10
C TYR A 35 -1.78 -6.93 -6.26
N GLY A 36 -1.93 -6.11 -7.30
CA GLY A 36 -3.04 -5.17 -7.43
C GLY A 36 -2.81 -3.92 -6.57
N PHE A 37 -3.03 -2.74 -7.15
CA PHE A 37 -2.80 -1.47 -6.46
C PHE A 37 -4.06 -0.61 -6.55
N GLY A 38 -4.98 -0.84 -5.60
CA GLY A 38 -6.23 -0.09 -5.44
C GLY A 38 -6.37 0.44 -4.01
N ALA A 39 -7.59 0.78 -3.57
CA ALA A 39 -7.83 1.53 -2.34
C ALA A 39 -7.09 1.00 -1.09
N SER A 40 -7.14 -0.30 -0.81
CA SER A 40 -6.44 -0.87 0.36
C SER A 40 -4.92 -0.83 0.21
N ALA A 41 -4.39 -1.12 -0.98
CA ALA A 41 -2.96 -1.12 -1.24
C ALA A 41 -2.37 0.31 -1.19
N HIS A 42 -3.15 1.32 -1.60
CA HIS A 42 -2.77 2.74 -1.52
C HIS A 42 -2.56 3.22 -0.08
N LEU A 43 -3.28 2.64 0.88
CA LEU A 43 -3.11 2.94 2.31
C LEU A 43 -2.03 2.04 2.94
N ALA A 44 -1.98 0.76 2.55
CA ALA A 44 -1.00 -0.19 3.05
C ALA A 44 0.44 0.21 2.73
N ILE A 45 0.72 0.72 1.52
CA ILE A 45 2.08 1.14 1.14
C ILE A 45 2.63 2.22 2.08
N GLN A 46 1.80 3.15 2.55
CA GLN A 46 2.23 4.24 3.44
C GLN A 46 2.71 3.70 4.79
N VAL A 47 1.98 2.71 5.34
CA VAL A 47 2.35 2.03 6.58
C VAL A 47 3.64 1.22 6.39
N ALA A 48 3.74 0.48 5.28
CA ALA A 48 4.92 -0.32 4.97
C ALA A 48 6.19 0.55 4.81
N LEU A 49 6.08 1.68 4.10
CA LEU A 49 7.17 2.63 3.94
C LEU A 49 7.55 3.28 5.27
N TYR A 50 6.57 3.62 6.11
CA TYR A 50 6.83 4.10 7.47
C TYR A 50 7.59 3.07 8.32
N TRP A 51 7.34 1.77 8.13
CA TRP A 51 8.10 0.68 8.73
C TRP A 51 9.47 0.43 8.05
N GLY A 52 9.86 1.26 7.09
CA GLY A 52 11.12 1.13 6.37
C GLY A 52 11.15 -0.02 5.36
N CYS A 53 9.99 -0.62 5.04
CA CYS A 53 9.94 -1.72 4.08
C CYS A 53 10.21 -1.23 2.65
N GLN A 54 10.91 -2.05 1.87
CA GLN A 54 11.05 -1.83 0.43
C GLN A 54 9.85 -2.44 -0.30
N VAL A 55 9.01 -1.60 -0.90
CA VAL A 55 7.74 -2.02 -1.48
C VAL A 55 7.83 -2.18 -3.00
N TYR A 56 7.32 -3.31 -3.51
CA TYR A 56 7.26 -3.68 -4.92
C TYR A 56 5.80 -3.87 -5.32
N VAL A 57 5.37 -3.25 -6.42
CA VAL A 57 3.96 -3.25 -6.83
C VAL A 57 3.76 -3.91 -8.19
N PHE A 58 2.82 -4.84 -8.26
CA PHE A 58 2.36 -5.46 -9.51
C PHE A 58 0.95 -4.96 -9.82
N SER A 59 0.76 -4.28 -10.95
CA SER A 59 -0.56 -3.79 -11.35
C SER A 59 -0.72 -3.77 -12.87
N ARG A 60 -1.94 -4.03 -13.34
CA ARG A 60 -2.28 -4.02 -14.78
C ARG A 60 -2.40 -2.62 -15.36
N GLY A 61 -2.93 -1.67 -14.59
CA GLY A 61 -3.14 -0.28 -15.03
C GLY A 61 -1.88 0.58 -14.90
N GLU A 62 -1.57 1.38 -15.91
CA GLU A 62 -0.45 2.33 -15.84
C GLU A 62 -0.67 3.39 -14.75
N GLU A 63 -1.88 3.93 -14.63
CA GLU A 63 -2.24 4.90 -13.60
C GLU A 63 -1.94 4.38 -12.18
N HIS A 64 -2.28 3.12 -11.91
CA HIS A 64 -1.99 2.49 -10.63
C HIS A 64 -0.49 2.25 -10.40
N ARG A 65 0.27 1.91 -11.45
CA ARG A 65 1.74 1.81 -11.34
C ARG A 65 2.36 3.19 -11.11
N ARG A 66 1.88 4.23 -11.77
CA ARG A 66 2.33 5.60 -11.56
C ARG A 66 2.06 6.04 -10.13
N LEU A 67 0.83 5.87 -9.64
CA LEU A 67 0.48 6.20 -8.25
C LEU A 67 1.35 5.44 -7.24
N ALA A 68 1.66 4.16 -7.49
CA ALA A 68 2.57 3.40 -6.65
C ALA A 68 3.98 4.01 -6.59
N ARG A 69 4.53 4.44 -7.72
CA ARG A 69 5.83 5.14 -7.78
C ARG A 69 5.77 6.47 -7.03
N ASP A 70 4.73 7.26 -7.26
CA ASP A 70 4.54 8.56 -6.62
C ASP A 70 4.42 8.43 -5.09
N LEU A 71 3.85 7.31 -4.60
CA LEU A 71 3.77 6.97 -3.18
C LEU A 71 5.06 6.37 -2.60
N GLY A 72 6.09 6.08 -3.41
CA GLY A 72 7.39 5.60 -2.93
C GLY A 72 7.67 4.12 -3.13
N ALA A 73 6.93 3.41 -4.00
CA ALA A 73 7.29 2.05 -4.38
C ALA A 73 8.69 2.02 -5.03
N ALA A 74 9.53 1.10 -4.57
CA ALA A 74 10.88 0.91 -5.11
C ALA A 74 10.86 0.39 -6.55
N TRP A 75 9.78 -0.31 -6.94
CA TRP A 75 9.58 -0.80 -8.29
C TRP A 75 8.09 -1.05 -8.57
N THR A 76 7.71 -0.90 -9.84
CA THR A 76 6.36 -1.20 -10.32
C THR A 76 6.41 -1.96 -11.63
N GLY A 77 5.63 -3.04 -11.77
CA GLY A 77 5.54 -3.79 -13.01
C GLY A 77 4.15 -4.31 -13.32
N ARG A 78 4.03 -4.93 -14.49
CA ARG A 78 2.78 -5.57 -14.91
C ARG A 78 2.63 -6.90 -14.16
N ALA A 79 1.38 -7.16 -13.79
CA ALA A 79 0.94 -8.37 -13.11
C ALA A 79 0.51 -9.44 -14.10
#